data_AF-A0A4U5UUC9-F1
#
_entry.id   AF-A0A4U5UUC9-F1
#
_cell.length_a   1.000
_cell.length_b   1.000
_cell.length_c   1.000
_cell.angle_alpha   90.00
_cell.angle_beta   90.00
_cell.angle_gamma   90.00
#
_symmetry.space_group_name_H-M   'P 1'
#
loop_
_entity.id
_entity.type
_entity.pdbx_description
1 polymer ?
#
loop_
_entity_poly.entity_id
_entity_poly.type
_entity_poly.pdbx_seq_one_letter_code
_entity_poly.pdbx_strand_id
1 'polypeptide(L)'
;MRTLTRVSCLTGPKASRHPGAEGNNVVGLLRDAIKRRGDFEMDVVAMVNDTVATMISCYYEDRSCEVGMIVGTGCNACYMEEMRTVELVEGEEGRMCVNTEWGAFGDNGELEEFRLEYDRVVDESSINPGHQLYEKLISGKYMGELVRLVLMKLVNEDLLFNGEASEMLKTRGSFETRYVSQVESDSGDRKQIYNILSSLGVLPSELDCDIVHLVCESVSTRSAHMCGAGLAGVINRMRERRSQEFLEITVGVDGSVYKLHPCFRDRFHKIVRDLTPHCEINFIQSEEGSGRGAALISAVACKMAACMLNQPLAALTKTEMVLSKNKDLKETYGQLGKLNVKDEELDEMLNEGKGPINFTVFLSLFGEKLNDTILAAFKLFDPNGTGFVNKDEFRRLLMNQADKFTAEEVDQAFALAPIDPTGNIDYKSLCYTITHGDEKEES
;
A
#
# COMPACT_ATOMS: atom_id res chain seq x y z
N MET A 1 10.69 -10.46 -16.95
CA MET A 1 11.29 -10.76 -15.62
C MET A 1 12.50 -9.91 -15.25
N ARG A 2 13.41 -9.56 -16.20
CA ARG A 2 14.59 -8.70 -15.90
C ARG A 2 14.25 -7.30 -15.37
N THR A 3 13.02 -6.82 -15.56
CA THR A 3 12.57 -5.46 -15.20
C THR A 3 12.03 -5.35 -13.76
N LEU A 4 11.34 -6.38 -13.24
CA LEU A 4 10.74 -6.35 -11.88
C LEU A 4 11.74 -6.54 -10.73
N THR A 5 12.98 -6.94 -11.05
CA THR A 5 14.08 -7.16 -10.08
C THR A 5 15.28 -6.24 -10.33
N ARG A 6 15.19 -5.33 -11.30
CA ARG A 6 16.17 -4.26 -11.54
C ARG A 6 15.57 -2.94 -11.07
N VAL A 7 15.73 -2.67 -9.77
CA VAL A 7 15.30 -1.40 -9.18
C VAL A 7 16.53 -0.66 -8.70
N SER A 8 16.80 0.47 -9.35
CA SER A 8 17.83 1.40 -8.90
C SER A 8 17.21 2.40 -7.94
N CYS A 9 17.83 2.65 -6.80
CA CYS A 9 17.37 3.71 -5.91
C CYS A 9 17.66 5.07 -6.58
N LEU A 10 16.62 5.76 -7.05
CA LEU A 10 16.77 6.98 -7.84
C LEU A 10 17.20 8.17 -6.96
N THR A 11 16.64 8.26 -5.76
CA THR A 11 17.00 9.14 -4.63
C THR A 11 16.14 8.65 -3.47
N GLY A 12 16.64 8.54 -2.23
CA GLY A 12 15.81 7.98 -1.15
C GLY A 12 14.86 9.02 -0.55
N PRO A 13 13.52 8.97 -0.74
CA PRO A 13 12.63 9.67 0.16
C PRO A 13 12.37 8.75 1.36
N LYS A 14 12.28 9.35 2.55
CA LYS A 14 12.07 8.69 3.87
C LYS A 14 13.39 8.30 4.58
N ALA A 15 13.81 9.17 5.50
CA ALA A 15 14.63 8.96 6.71
C ALA A 15 15.96 8.17 6.66
N SER A 16 16.34 7.50 5.58
CA SER A 16 17.53 6.66 5.48
C SER A 16 18.34 6.99 4.23
N ARG A 17 19.07 8.12 4.26
CA ARG A 17 20.23 8.29 3.38
C ARG A 17 21.32 7.33 3.86
N HIS A 18 21.35 6.14 3.29
CA HIS A 18 22.45 5.20 3.50
C HIS A 18 23.50 5.39 2.41
N PRO A 19 24.74 5.76 2.76
CA PRO A 19 25.84 5.88 1.80
C PRO A 19 25.98 4.56 1.01
N GLY A 20 25.87 4.65 -0.32
CA GLY A 20 25.98 3.48 -1.21
C GLY A 20 24.67 2.79 -1.59
N ALA A 21 23.50 3.28 -1.18
CA ALA A 21 22.21 2.78 -1.68
C ALA A 21 21.75 3.49 -2.97
N GLU A 22 21.92 4.81 -3.03
CA GLU A 22 21.53 5.63 -4.20
C GLU A 22 22.31 5.23 -5.46
N GLY A 23 21.62 5.15 -6.60
CA GLY A 23 22.18 4.71 -7.88
C GLY A 23 22.44 3.20 -8.00
N ASN A 24 22.31 2.44 -6.90
CA ASN A 24 22.58 1.00 -6.90
C ASN A 24 21.31 0.15 -6.98
N ASN A 25 21.46 -1.07 -7.51
CA ASN A 25 20.40 -2.05 -7.57
C ASN A 25 20.10 -2.60 -6.18
N VAL A 26 18.98 -2.21 -5.59
CA VAL A 26 18.59 -2.56 -4.21
C VAL A 26 18.41 -4.07 -4.05
N VAL A 27 17.88 -4.75 -5.07
CA VAL A 27 17.74 -6.22 -5.08
C VAL A 27 19.12 -6.90 -5.08
N GLY A 28 20.10 -6.30 -5.77
CA GLY A 28 21.49 -6.76 -5.75
C GLY A 28 22.09 -6.64 -4.35
N LEU A 29 21.95 -5.46 -3.72
CA LEU A 29 22.43 -5.22 -2.36
C LEU A 29 21.82 -6.18 -1.33
N LEU A 30 20.52 -6.47 -1.44
CA LEU A 30 19.82 -7.43 -0.58
C LEU A 30 20.34 -8.86 -0.79
N ARG A 31 20.50 -9.30 -2.04
CA ARG A 31 21.08 -10.61 -2.37
C ARG A 31 22.49 -10.77 -1.83
N ASP A 32 23.31 -9.72 -1.93
CA ASP A 32 24.66 -9.72 -1.37
C ASP A 32 24.65 -9.77 0.16
N ALA A 33 23.69 -9.11 0.81
CA ALA A 33 23.51 -9.18 2.26
C ALA A 33 23.10 -10.58 2.73
N ILE A 34 22.15 -11.23 2.04
CA ILE A 34 21.74 -12.62 2.32
C ILE A 34 22.93 -13.57 2.17
N LYS A 35 23.68 -13.45 1.06
CA LYS A 35 24.90 -14.25 0.83
C LYS A 35 25.96 -14.06 1.91
N ARG A 36 26.17 -12.82 2.40
CA ARG A 36 27.11 -12.54 3.49
C ARG A 36 26.68 -13.19 4.81
N ARG A 37 25.37 -13.33 5.05
CA ARG A 37 24.84 -13.94 6.26
C ARG A 37 24.97 -15.47 6.23
N GLY A 38 24.69 -16.09 5.08
CA GLY A 38 24.98 -17.50 4.78
C GLY A 38 24.18 -18.55 5.55
N ASP A 39 23.22 -18.14 6.38
CA ASP A 39 22.37 -19.01 7.22
C ASP A 39 21.02 -19.35 6.59
N PHE A 40 20.65 -18.70 5.48
CA PHE A 40 19.48 -19.06 4.67
C PHE A 40 19.64 -18.61 3.21
N GLU A 41 18.85 -19.20 2.34
CA GLU A 41 18.69 -18.78 0.94
C GLU A 41 17.30 -18.19 0.73
N MET A 42 17.21 -17.13 -0.06
CA MET A 42 15.95 -16.47 -0.40
C MET A 42 16.00 -15.98 -1.84
N ASP A 43 14.97 -16.34 -2.62
CA ASP A 43 14.81 -15.83 -3.97
C ASP A 43 14.01 -14.52 -3.95
N VAL A 44 14.59 -13.47 -4.53
CA VAL A 44 13.94 -12.16 -4.64
C VAL A 44 13.32 -12.07 -6.03
N VAL A 45 12.01 -12.29 -6.07
CA VAL A 45 11.24 -12.47 -7.31
C VAL A 45 10.62 -11.18 -7.84
N ALA A 46 10.32 -10.24 -6.94
CA ALA A 46 9.79 -8.92 -7.27
C ALA A 46 10.19 -7.90 -6.19
N MET A 47 10.34 -6.65 -6.61
CA MET A 47 10.36 -5.48 -5.71
C MET A 47 9.19 -4.58 -6.09
N VAL A 48 8.40 -4.20 -5.09
CA VAL A 48 7.10 -3.54 -5.29
C VAL A 48 7.05 -2.27 -4.42
N ASN A 49 6.47 -1.21 -4.97
CA ASN A 49 6.16 0.00 -4.21
C ASN A 49 4.91 -0.22 -3.34
N ASP A 50 4.86 0.40 -2.16
CA ASP A 50 3.76 0.28 -1.21
C ASP A 50 2.40 0.63 -1.85
N THR A 51 2.31 1.70 -2.66
CA THR A 51 1.07 2.07 -3.36
C THR A 51 0.57 0.99 -4.31
N VAL A 52 1.48 0.35 -5.06
CA VAL A 52 1.16 -0.71 -6.04
C VAL A 52 0.63 -1.94 -5.32
N ALA A 53 1.29 -2.31 -4.22
CA ALA A 53 0.85 -3.41 -3.40
C ALA A 53 -0.52 -3.13 -2.74
N THR A 54 -0.76 -1.91 -2.25
CA THR A 54 -2.08 -1.51 -1.73
C THR A 54 -3.16 -1.58 -2.82
N MET A 55 -2.89 -1.10 -4.04
CA MET A 55 -3.81 -1.22 -5.17
C MET A 55 -4.20 -2.67 -5.43
N ILE A 56 -3.21 -3.57 -5.51
CA ILE A 56 -3.45 -5.00 -5.79
C ILE A 56 -4.16 -5.70 -4.63
N SER A 57 -3.88 -5.31 -3.38
CA SER A 57 -4.60 -5.81 -2.23
C SER A 57 -6.09 -5.46 -2.32
N CYS A 58 -6.41 -4.19 -2.57
CA CYS A 58 -7.80 -3.75 -2.71
C CYS A 58 -8.47 -4.28 -4.00
N TYR A 59 -7.69 -4.53 -5.05
CA TYR A 59 -8.19 -5.14 -6.28
C TYR A 59 -8.71 -6.58 -6.09
N TYR A 60 -8.18 -7.29 -5.09
CA TYR A 60 -8.71 -8.61 -4.73
C TYR A 60 -10.15 -8.52 -4.21
N GLU A 61 -10.46 -7.46 -3.45
CA GLU A 61 -11.79 -7.22 -2.88
C GLU A 61 -12.74 -6.57 -3.88
N ASP A 62 -12.24 -5.66 -4.70
CA ASP A 62 -13.00 -4.94 -5.72
C ASP A 62 -12.25 -4.85 -7.06
N ARG A 63 -12.79 -5.49 -8.08
CA ARG A 63 -12.22 -5.56 -9.44
C ARG A 63 -12.18 -4.23 -10.18
N SER A 64 -12.85 -3.20 -9.67
CA SER A 64 -12.79 -1.84 -10.20
C SER A 64 -11.62 -1.02 -9.60
N CYS A 65 -10.84 -1.60 -8.68
CA CYS A 65 -9.70 -0.93 -8.06
C CYS A 65 -8.55 -0.73 -9.07
N GLU A 66 -8.33 0.52 -9.49
CA GLU A 66 -7.31 0.85 -10.48
C GLU A 66 -6.39 1.99 -10.05
N VAL A 67 -6.53 2.43 -8.79
CA VAL A 67 -5.65 3.40 -8.12
C VAL A 67 -5.27 2.86 -6.75
N GLY A 68 -3.99 2.96 -6.41
CA GLY A 68 -3.49 2.73 -5.05
C GLY A 68 -2.87 3.99 -4.50
N MET A 69 -3.16 4.32 -3.25
CA MET A 69 -2.68 5.53 -2.60
C MET A 69 -2.21 5.24 -1.18
N ILE A 70 -1.11 5.88 -0.79
CA ILE A 70 -0.61 5.90 0.59
C ILE A 70 -0.70 7.31 1.13
N VAL A 71 -1.32 7.48 2.30
CA VAL A 71 -1.36 8.74 3.06
C VAL A 71 -1.03 8.46 4.53
N GLY A 72 0.26 8.43 4.84
CA GLY A 72 0.79 8.11 6.16
C GLY A 72 2.02 8.97 6.45
N THR A 73 3.13 8.34 6.82
CA THR A 73 4.42 9.03 6.98
C THR A 73 4.87 9.74 5.70
N GLY A 74 4.62 9.14 4.54
CA GLY A 74 4.75 9.78 3.22
C GLY A 74 3.40 9.86 2.51
N CYS A 75 3.40 10.42 1.31
CA CYS A 75 2.22 10.46 0.45
C CYS A 75 2.59 10.13 -0.99
N ASN A 76 1.98 9.09 -1.55
CA ASN A 76 2.22 8.66 -2.93
C ASN A 76 0.96 8.01 -3.54
N ALA A 77 0.91 7.94 -4.87
CA ALA A 77 -0.10 7.18 -5.59
C ALA A 77 0.46 6.44 -6.80
N CYS A 78 -0.22 5.37 -7.18
CA CYS A 78 -0.07 4.70 -8.46
C CYS A 78 -1.43 4.45 -9.10
N TYR A 79 -1.46 4.24 -10.41
CA TYR A 79 -2.68 3.93 -11.13
C TYR A 79 -2.43 3.05 -12.36
N MET A 80 -3.48 2.43 -12.91
CA MET A 80 -3.41 1.66 -14.15
C MET A 80 -3.50 2.57 -15.38
N GLU A 81 -2.40 2.68 -16.11
CA GLU A 81 -2.26 3.48 -17.33
C GLU A 81 -2.28 2.58 -18.58
N GLU A 82 -2.72 3.15 -19.71
CA GLU A 82 -2.73 2.46 -21.00
C GLU A 82 -1.30 2.34 -21.57
N MET A 83 -0.86 1.14 -21.96
CA MET A 83 0.53 0.87 -22.41
C MET A 83 0.97 1.79 -23.55
N ARG A 84 0.07 2.08 -24.50
CA ARG A 84 0.29 3.05 -25.59
C ARG A 84 0.72 4.46 -25.15
N THR A 85 0.56 4.81 -23.87
CA THR A 85 0.95 6.11 -23.32
C THR A 85 2.22 6.04 -22.46
N VAL A 86 2.74 4.84 -22.21
CA VAL A 86 3.95 4.59 -21.41
C VAL A 86 5.16 4.51 -22.33
N GLU A 87 5.65 5.67 -22.76
CA GLU A 87 6.72 5.78 -23.78
C GLU A 87 8.06 5.14 -23.36
N LEU A 88 8.29 4.97 -22.06
CA LEU A 88 9.54 4.43 -21.51
C LEU A 88 9.62 2.90 -21.54
N VAL A 89 8.53 2.21 -21.91
CA VAL A 89 8.45 0.75 -21.96
C VAL A 89 8.00 0.33 -23.35
N GLU A 90 8.72 -0.61 -23.98
CA GLU A 90 8.33 -1.13 -25.29
C GLU A 90 7.02 -1.91 -25.21
N GLY A 91 6.11 -1.63 -26.15
CA GLY A 91 4.80 -2.28 -26.30
C GLY A 91 3.64 -1.29 -26.18
N GLU A 92 2.59 -1.52 -26.97
CA GLU A 92 1.41 -0.63 -27.00
C GLU A 92 0.14 -1.31 -26.46
N GLU A 93 0.17 -2.63 -26.30
CA GLU A 93 -1.00 -3.43 -25.92
C GLU A 93 -1.13 -3.61 -24.41
N GLY A 94 -2.36 -3.48 -23.91
CA GLY A 94 -2.70 -3.69 -22.50
C GLY A 94 -2.45 -2.46 -21.63
N ARG A 95 -2.27 -2.70 -20.33
CA ARG A 95 -2.16 -1.66 -19.31
C ARG A 95 -1.00 -1.96 -18.37
N MET A 96 -0.39 -0.90 -17.83
CA MET A 96 0.70 -1.00 -16.86
C MET A 96 0.42 -0.10 -15.66
N CYS A 97 0.71 -0.59 -14.47
CA CYS A 97 0.67 0.23 -13.27
C CYS A 97 1.83 1.23 -13.29
N VAL A 98 1.49 2.52 -13.20
CA VAL A 98 2.45 3.62 -13.12
C VAL A 98 2.49 4.11 -11.69
N ASN A 99 3.67 4.02 -11.07
CA ASN A 99 3.98 4.72 -9.83
C ASN A 99 4.32 6.17 -10.16
N THR A 100 3.54 7.11 -9.62
CA THR A 100 3.67 8.52 -9.97
C THR A 100 4.83 9.21 -9.28
N GLU A 101 5.24 8.73 -8.09
CA GLU A 101 6.14 9.45 -7.18
C GLU A 101 5.72 10.93 -7.02
N TRP A 102 4.40 11.18 -6.93
CA TRP A 102 3.83 12.53 -6.96
C TRP A 102 4.28 13.45 -5.81
N GLY A 103 4.98 12.89 -4.82
CA GLY A 103 5.51 13.64 -3.68
C GLY A 103 6.49 14.72 -4.13
N ALA A 104 7.18 14.51 -5.26
CA ALA A 104 8.10 15.45 -5.91
C ALA A 104 7.41 16.55 -6.72
N PHE A 105 6.08 16.56 -6.81
CA PHE A 105 5.37 17.65 -7.48
C PHE A 105 5.70 19.00 -6.80
N GLY A 106 5.95 20.03 -7.61
CA GLY A 106 6.36 21.35 -7.11
C GLY A 106 7.87 21.53 -6.96
N ASP A 107 8.69 20.47 -7.03
CA ASP A 107 10.16 20.55 -6.92
C ASP A 107 10.78 21.49 -8.00
N ASN A 108 10.10 21.70 -9.14
CA ASN A 108 10.55 22.62 -10.18
C ASN A 108 9.86 24.00 -10.13
N GLY A 109 9.13 24.29 -9.05
CA GLY A 109 8.47 25.57 -8.81
C GLY A 109 6.97 25.61 -9.11
N GLU A 110 6.34 24.50 -9.50
CA GLU A 110 4.91 24.45 -9.82
C GLU A 110 4.00 24.80 -8.62
N LEU A 111 4.52 24.64 -7.40
CA LEU A 111 3.81 24.93 -6.15
C LEU A 111 4.25 26.24 -5.49
N GLU A 112 5.17 26.98 -6.10
CA GLU A 112 5.87 28.10 -5.43
C GLU A 112 4.91 29.19 -4.94
N GLU A 113 3.86 29.46 -5.70
CA GLU A 113 2.81 30.44 -5.39
C GLU A 113 1.92 30.03 -4.22
N PHE A 114 1.83 28.73 -3.95
CA PHE A 114 0.96 28.15 -2.91
C PHE A 114 1.71 27.84 -1.61
N ARG A 115 3.06 27.89 -1.63
CA ARG A 115 3.90 27.59 -0.47
C ARG A 115 3.95 28.78 0.49
N LEU A 116 3.54 28.52 1.72
CA LEU A 116 3.63 29.47 2.82
C LEU A 116 5.03 29.50 3.41
N GLU A 117 5.32 30.50 4.24
CA GLU A 117 6.59 30.61 4.97
C GLU A 117 6.90 29.37 5.81
N TYR A 118 5.88 28.74 6.42
CA TYR A 118 6.05 27.52 7.21
C TYR A 118 6.51 26.34 6.35
N ASP A 119 5.99 26.23 5.13
CA ASP A 119 6.35 25.15 4.20
C ASP A 119 7.80 25.28 3.73
N ARG A 120 8.32 26.50 3.66
CA ARG A 120 9.73 26.80 3.35
C ARG A 120 10.64 26.41 4.51
N VAL A 121 10.27 26.77 5.74
CA VAL A 121 11.03 26.39 6.94
C VAL A 121 11.07 24.86 7.12
N VAL A 122 9.94 24.16 6.89
CA VAL A 122 9.91 22.69 6.93
C VAL A 122 10.84 22.07 5.89
N ASP A 123 10.85 22.63 4.69
CA ASP A 123 11.66 22.16 3.56
C ASP A 123 13.15 22.40 3.77
N GLU A 124 13.55 23.64 4.06
CA GLU A 124 14.95 24.04 4.30
C GLU A 124 15.60 23.24 5.43
N SER A 125 14.83 22.92 6.46
CA SER A 125 15.31 22.12 7.58
C SER A 125 15.23 20.62 7.33
N SER A 126 14.59 20.14 6.25
CA SER A 126 14.41 18.70 6.00
C SER A 126 15.72 18.01 5.61
N ILE A 127 15.70 16.67 5.57
CA ILE A 127 16.83 15.86 5.08
C ILE A 127 17.06 16.00 3.57
N ASN A 128 16.10 16.59 2.86
CA ASN A 128 16.02 16.71 1.41
C ASN A 128 15.43 18.07 1.02
N PRO A 129 16.11 19.20 1.31
CA PRO A 129 15.64 20.53 0.92
C PRO A 129 15.46 20.65 -0.59
N GLY A 130 14.40 21.34 -1.03
CA GLY A 130 14.05 21.51 -2.43
C GLY A 130 13.43 20.27 -3.10
N HIS A 131 13.23 19.19 -2.34
CA HIS A 131 12.69 17.93 -2.85
C HIS A 131 11.46 17.46 -2.08
N GLN A 132 10.61 16.67 -2.74
CA GLN A 132 9.37 16.12 -2.16
C GLN A 132 8.45 17.23 -1.61
N LEU A 133 8.37 18.36 -2.32
CA LEU A 133 7.68 19.56 -1.82
C LEU A 133 6.19 19.31 -1.62
N TYR A 134 5.52 18.60 -2.53
CA TYR A 134 4.11 18.25 -2.38
C TYR A 134 3.87 17.28 -1.21
N GLU A 135 4.73 16.27 -1.03
CA GLU A 135 4.64 15.36 0.12
C GLU A 135 4.75 16.10 1.47
N LYS A 136 5.58 17.15 1.53
CA LYS A 136 5.77 17.98 2.73
C LYS A 136 4.54 18.78 3.13
N LEU A 137 3.66 19.10 2.17
CA LEU A 137 2.40 19.78 2.44
C LEU A 137 1.32 18.85 2.99
N ILE A 138 1.47 17.54 2.78
CA ILE A 138 0.39 16.56 2.98
C ILE A 138 0.70 15.59 4.13
N SER A 139 1.84 14.91 4.06
CA SER A 139 2.06 13.67 4.82
C SER A 139 2.24 13.89 6.33
N GLY A 140 1.96 12.83 7.08
CA GLY A 140 2.01 12.82 8.54
C GLY A 140 3.43 12.97 9.10
N LYS A 141 4.49 12.89 8.31
CA LYS A 141 5.84 13.22 8.77
C LYS A 141 6.02 14.73 9.01
N TYR A 142 5.29 15.57 8.28
CA TYR A 142 5.51 17.02 8.28
C TYR A 142 4.33 17.81 8.88
N MET A 143 3.14 17.23 8.89
CA MET A 143 1.90 17.88 9.38
C MET A 143 2.04 18.46 10.79
N GLY A 144 2.56 17.69 11.75
CA GLY A 144 2.79 18.18 13.11
C GLY A 144 3.80 19.33 13.19
N GLU A 145 4.87 19.31 12.40
CA GLU A 145 5.86 20.39 12.36
C GLU A 145 5.28 21.67 11.74
N LEU A 146 4.43 21.55 10.73
CA LEU A 146 3.70 22.68 10.17
C LEU A 146 2.81 23.35 11.22
N VAL A 147 2.06 22.54 12.00
CA VAL A 147 1.26 23.05 13.13
C VAL A 147 2.16 23.76 14.13
N ARG A 148 3.27 23.14 14.56
CA ARG A 148 4.22 23.73 15.52
C ARG A 148 4.72 25.09 15.06
N LEU A 149 5.06 25.23 13.78
CA LEU A 149 5.58 26.49 13.23
C LEU A 149 4.51 27.60 13.21
N VAL A 150 3.26 27.26 12.90
CA VAL A 150 2.14 28.22 13.01
C VAL A 150 1.95 28.64 14.47
N LEU A 151 1.95 27.69 15.41
CA LEU A 151 1.84 28.00 16.85
C LEU A 151 2.99 28.92 17.30
N MET A 152 4.23 28.63 16.91
CA MET A 152 5.38 29.47 17.23
C MET A 152 5.25 30.89 16.68
N LYS A 153 4.68 31.07 15.48
CA LYS A 153 4.41 32.39 14.94
C LYS A 153 3.38 33.14 15.77
N LEU A 154 2.27 32.49 16.13
CA LEU A 154 1.23 33.09 16.96
C LEU A 154 1.74 33.48 18.35
N VAL A 155 2.63 32.68 18.94
CA VAL A 155 3.31 33.06 20.18
C VAL A 155 4.19 34.29 19.98
N ASN A 156 5.02 34.33 18.93
CA ASN A 156 5.90 35.48 18.67
C ASN A 156 5.13 36.78 18.39
N GLU A 157 3.87 36.68 17.95
CA GLU A 157 2.96 37.81 17.72
C GLU A 157 2.08 38.15 18.94
N ASP A 158 2.33 37.53 20.10
CA ASP A 158 1.58 37.71 21.35
C ASP A 158 0.09 37.33 21.24
N LEU A 159 -0.23 36.39 20.36
CA LEU A 159 -1.59 35.88 20.10
C LEU A 159 -1.87 34.53 20.77
N LEU A 160 -0.83 33.85 21.27
CA LEU A 160 -0.93 32.54 21.90
C LEU A 160 0.01 32.45 23.11
N PHE A 161 -0.46 31.83 24.19
CA PHE A 161 0.32 31.60 25.42
C PHE A 161 0.94 32.87 26.03
N ASN A 162 0.29 34.03 25.88
CA ASN A 162 0.78 35.34 26.34
C ASN A 162 2.22 35.66 25.86
N GLY A 163 2.55 35.23 24.64
CA GLY A 163 3.85 35.53 24.04
C GLY A 163 5.00 34.62 24.51
N GLU A 164 4.73 33.64 25.37
CA GLU A 164 5.75 32.78 25.96
C GLU A 164 5.62 31.30 25.51
N ALA A 165 6.58 30.85 24.69
CA ALA A 165 6.70 29.44 24.32
C ALA A 165 7.55 28.66 25.34
N SER A 166 7.15 27.42 25.63
CA SER A 166 7.97 26.47 26.38
C SER A 166 9.19 26.02 25.58
N GLU A 167 10.23 25.52 26.27
CA GLU A 167 11.42 24.94 25.62
C GLU A 167 11.08 23.71 24.76
N MET A 168 10.06 22.94 25.15
CA MET A 168 9.57 21.81 24.35
C MET A 168 8.91 22.28 23.05
N LEU A 169 8.07 23.33 23.08
CA LEU A 169 7.41 23.84 21.88
C LEU A 169 8.41 24.46 20.88
N LYS A 170 9.50 25.04 21.38
CA LYS A 170 10.63 25.53 20.56
C LYS A 170 11.39 24.39 19.86
N THR A 171 11.35 23.18 20.41
CA THR A 171 12.06 22.03 19.85
C THR A 171 11.36 21.51 18.59
N ARG A 172 12.11 21.40 17.49
CA ARG A 172 11.61 20.85 16.23
C ARG A 172 11.07 19.44 16.39
N GLY A 173 9.91 19.16 15.78
CA GLY A 173 9.26 17.85 15.81
C GLY A 173 8.60 17.51 17.15
N SER A 174 8.55 18.43 18.11
CA SER A 174 7.89 18.21 19.40
C SER A 174 6.38 18.08 19.30
N PHE A 175 5.78 18.68 18.27
CA PHE A 175 4.36 18.54 17.97
C PHE A 175 4.18 17.42 16.93
N GLU A 176 3.86 16.22 17.40
CA GLU A 176 3.66 15.06 16.53
C GLU A 176 2.29 15.09 15.83
N THR A 177 2.18 14.46 14.66
CA THR A 177 0.92 14.37 13.92
C THR A 177 -0.20 13.66 14.71
N ARG A 178 0.13 12.76 15.63
CA ARG A 178 -0.87 12.17 16.54
C ARG A 178 -1.56 13.21 17.41
N TYR A 179 -0.87 14.29 17.79
CA TYR A 179 -1.48 15.39 18.54
C TYR A 179 -2.47 16.17 17.67
N VAL A 180 -2.21 16.31 16.37
CA VAL A 180 -3.17 16.92 15.42
C VAL A 180 -4.47 16.12 15.41
N SER A 181 -4.37 14.80 15.23
CA SER A 181 -5.54 13.91 15.24
C SER A 181 -6.29 13.92 16.57
N GLN A 182 -5.56 13.96 17.70
CA GLN A 182 -6.15 14.05 19.02
C GLN A 182 -6.83 15.42 19.26
N VAL A 183 -6.22 16.52 18.87
CA VAL A 183 -6.83 17.84 19.03
C VAL A 183 -8.16 17.92 18.30
N GLU A 184 -8.22 17.42 17.05
CA GLU A 184 -9.46 17.42 16.26
C GLU A 184 -10.46 16.33 16.67
N SER A 185 -10.08 15.39 17.51
CA SER A 185 -10.99 14.39 18.07
C SER A 185 -11.57 14.81 19.44
N ASP A 186 -11.23 16.00 19.94
CA ASP A 186 -11.72 16.48 21.23
C ASP A 186 -13.26 16.63 21.19
N SER A 187 -13.92 16.24 22.27
CA SER A 187 -15.38 16.23 22.38
C SER A 187 -16.00 17.63 22.59
N GLY A 188 -15.15 18.68 22.61
CA GLY A 188 -15.52 20.07 22.87
C GLY A 188 -15.33 20.49 24.32
N ASP A 189 -14.91 19.58 25.21
CA ASP A 189 -14.59 19.89 26.61
C ASP A 189 -13.14 20.37 26.81
N ARG A 190 -12.33 20.36 25.73
CA ARG A 190 -10.94 20.85 25.65
C ARG A 190 -9.95 20.13 26.54
N LYS A 191 -10.36 19.07 27.26
CA LYS A 191 -9.46 18.39 28.21
C LYS A 191 -8.31 17.71 27.49
N GLN A 192 -8.56 17.16 26.31
CA GLN A 192 -7.52 16.49 25.54
C GLN A 192 -6.49 17.50 25.06
N ILE A 193 -6.95 18.62 24.52
CA ILE A 193 -6.10 19.74 24.08
C ILE A 193 -5.28 20.27 25.26
N TYR A 194 -5.93 20.51 26.41
CA TYR A 194 -5.28 20.99 27.63
C TYR A 194 -4.16 20.05 28.09
N ASN A 195 -4.42 18.73 28.10
CA ASN A 195 -3.44 17.73 28.51
C ASN A 195 -2.24 17.66 27.55
N ILE A 196 -2.47 17.73 26.24
CA ILE A 196 -1.40 17.75 25.23
C ILE A 196 -0.53 19.00 25.44
N LEU A 197 -1.13 20.18 25.52
CA LEU A 197 -0.42 21.43 25.71
C LEU A 197 0.34 21.46 27.05
N SER A 198 -0.27 20.95 28.13
CA SER A 198 0.41 20.78 29.43
C SER A 198 1.62 19.84 29.33
N SER A 199 1.52 18.75 28.55
CA SER A 199 2.65 17.85 28.32
C SER A 199 3.78 18.48 27.50
N LEU A 200 3.45 19.49 26.70
CA LEU A 200 4.42 20.35 26.00
C LEU A 200 4.94 21.49 26.88
N GLY A 201 4.61 21.51 28.18
CA GLY A 201 5.16 22.47 29.14
C GLY A 201 4.57 23.87 29.04
N VAL A 202 3.38 24.03 28.44
CA VAL A 202 2.62 25.30 28.48
C VAL A 202 1.36 25.12 29.34
N LEU A 203 0.91 26.19 30.00
CA LEU A 203 -0.35 26.21 30.73
C LEU A 203 -1.38 27.00 29.88
N PRO A 204 -2.21 26.32 29.07
CA PRO A 204 -3.10 27.01 28.14
C PRO A 204 -4.33 27.59 28.84
N SER A 205 -4.80 28.73 28.35
CA SER A 205 -6.16 29.21 28.60
C SER A 205 -7.18 28.45 27.71
N GLU A 206 -8.48 28.62 27.99
CA GLU A 206 -9.53 28.06 27.12
C GLU A 206 -9.43 28.60 25.68
N LEU A 207 -9.08 29.88 25.53
CA LEU A 207 -8.88 30.51 24.24
C LEU A 207 -7.67 29.92 23.50
N ASP A 208 -6.58 29.65 24.21
CA ASP A 208 -5.41 29.00 23.59
C ASP A 208 -5.77 27.62 23.04
N CYS A 209 -6.60 26.85 23.76
CA CYS A 209 -7.10 25.56 23.28
C CYS A 209 -7.92 25.70 21.98
N ASP A 210 -8.80 26.70 21.91
CA ASP A 210 -9.62 26.96 20.71
C ASP A 210 -8.75 27.39 19.51
N ILE A 211 -7.73 28.21 19.75
CA ILE A 211 -6.78 28.62 18.71
C ILE A 211 -5.97 27.41 18.22
N VAL A 212 -5.46 26.58 19.12
CA VAL A 212 -4.69 25.36 18.76
C VAL A 212 -5.56 24.41 17.95
N HIS A 213 -6.82 24.23 18.32
CA HIS A 213 -7.78 23.45 17.52
C HIS A 213 -7.92 24.00 16.10
N LEU A 214 -8.14 25.31 15.96
CA LEU A 214 -8.28 25.96 14.66
C LEU A 214 -7.02 25.82 13.79
N VAL A 215 -5.83 25.89 14.39
CA VAL A 215 -4.56 25.69 13.68
C VAL A 215 -4.43 24.25 13.17
N CYS A 216 -4.70 23.26 14.03
CA CYS A 216 -4.69 21.84 13.65
C CYS A 216 -5.66 21.57 12.49
N GLU A 217 -6.91 22.03 12.63
CA GLU A 217 -7.94 21.88 11.60
C GLU A 217 -7.53 22.56 10.29
N SER A 218 -6.95 23.76 10.34
CA SER A 218 -6.53 24.49 9.13
C SER A 218 -5.44 23.74 8.37
N VAL A 219 -4.42 23.23 9.07
CA VAL A 219 -3.30 22.49 8.45
C VAL A 219 -3.78 21.15 7.90
N SER A 220 -4.56 20.38 8.66
CA SER A 220 -5.06 19.07 8.23
C SER A 220 -6.07 19.19 7.07
N THR A 221 -6.92 20.23 7.07
CA THR A 221 -7.85 20.52 5.97
C THR A 221 -7.09 20.85 4.69
N ARG A 222 -6.07 21.72 4.76
CA ARG A 222 -5.19 21.99 3.61
C ARG A 222 -4.55 20.71 3.10
N SER A 223 -4.03 19.87 3.98
CA SER A 223 -3.41 18.60 3.62
C SER A 223 -4.39 17.67 2.88
N ALA A 224 -5.61 17.51 3.39
CA ALA A 224 -6.65 16.71 2.75
C ALA A 224 -7.05 17.27 1.37
N HIS A 225 -7.17 18.59 1.26
CA HIS A 225 -7.50 19.27 -0.01
C HIS A 225 -6.40 19.11 -1.06
N MET A 226 -5.14 19.31 -0.67
CA MET A 226 -4.01 19.08 -1.56
C MET A 226 -3.98 17.64 -2.03
N CYS A 227 -4.02 16.66 -1.11
CA CYS A 227 -4.07 15.24 -1.45
C CYS A 227 -5.23 14.91 -2.43
N GLY A 228 -6.41 15.47 -2.18
CA GLY A 228 -7.58 15.28 -3.02
C GLY A 228 -7.45 15.88 -4.42
N ALA A 229 -6.83 17.05 -4.54
CA ALA A 229 -6.54 17.67 -5.84
C ALA A 229 -5.58 16.81 -6.68
N GLY A 230 -4.55 16.23 -6.06
CA GLY A 230 -3.64 15.29 -6.73
C GLY A 230 -4.36 14.05 -7.26
N LEU A 231 -5.21 13.43 -6.42
CA LEU A 231 -5.99 12.26 -6.85
C LEU A 231 -6.99 12.63 -7.96
N ALA A 232 -7.68 13.76 -7.83
CA ALA A 232 -8.59 14.24 -8.87
C ALA A 232 -7.88 14.44 -10.21
N GLY A 233 -6.64 14.95 -10.20
CA GLY A 233 -5.80 15.06 -11.40
C GLY A 233 -5.52 13.71 -12.05
N VAL A 234 -5.19 12.68 -11.26
CA VAL A 234 -4.98 11.31 -11.75
C VAL A 234 -6.26 10.74 -12.35
N ILE A 235 -7.38 10.82 -11.63
CA ILE A 235 -8.66 10.24 -12.06
C ILE A 235 -9.19 10.94 -13.31
N ASN A 236 -9.17 12.27 -13.37
CA ASN A 236 -9.60 13.02 -14.55
C ASN A 236 -8.75 12.68 -15.77
N ARG A 237 -7.43 12.55 -15.59
CA ARG A 237 -6.53 12.06 -16.65
C ARG A 237 -6.94 10.67 -17.14
N MET A 238 -7.18 9.72 -16.23
CA MET A 238 -7.60 8.35 -16.59
C MET A 238 -8.88 8.38 -17.42
N ARG A 239 -9.89 9.13 -16.98
CA ARG A 239 -11.17 9.31 -17.69
C ARG A 239 -10.96 9.86 -19.11
N GLU A 240 -10.18 10.94 -19.24
CA GLU A 240 -9.89 11.57 -20.53
C GLU A 240 -9.13 10.63 -21.48
N ARG A 241 -8.12 9.91 -20.98
CA ARG A 241 -7.30 8.98 -21.77
C ARG A 241 -8.06 7.75 -22.24
N ARG A 242 -9.09 7.35 -21.49
CA ARG A 242 -10.04 6.30 -21.87
C ARG A 242 -11.17 6.82 -22.75
N SER A 243 -11.24 8.13 -22.98
CA SER A 243 -12.32 8.78 -23.73
C SER A 243 -13.70 8.43 -23.17
N GLN A 244 -13.79 8.32 -21.84
CA GLN A 244 -15.03 8.01 -21.14
C GLN A 244 -15.73 9.31 -20.72
N GLU A 245 -17.03 9.40 -20.98
CA GLU A 245 -17.83 10.53 -20.48
C GLU A 245 -17.95 10.44 -18.95
N PHE A 246 -18.18 9.24 -18.43
CA PHE A 246 -18.28 8.91 -17.02
C PHE A 246 -17.33 7.75 -16.66
N LEU A 247 -16.65 7.85 -15.51
CA LEU A 247 -15.72 6.84 -15.02
C LEU A 247 -16.15 6.34 -13.63
N GLU A 248 -16.44 5.05 -13.52
CA GLU A 248 -16.59 4.35 -12.24
C GLU A 248 -15.25 3.70 -11.87
N ILE A 249 -14.76 3.96 -10.66
CA ILE A 249 -13.44 3.50 -10.25
C ILE A 249 -13.35 3.31 -8.73
N THR A 250 -12.55 2.33 -8.32
CA THR A 250 -12.18 2.15 -6.92
C THR A 250 -10.74 2.60 -6.66
N VAL A 251 -10.56 3.25 -5.52
CA VAL A 251 -9.26 3.70 -5.00
C VAL A 251 -8.95 2.95 -3.72
N GLY A 252 -7.91 2.12 -3.76
CA GLY A 252 -7.35 1.47 -2.57
C GLY A 252 -6.46 2.44 -1.79
N VAL A 253 -6.74 2.66 -0.51
CA VAL A 253 -6.02 3.61 0.34
C VAL A 253 -5.47 2.94 1.59
N ASP A 254 -4.22 3.25 1.92
CA ASP A 254 -3.61 2.89 3.19
C ASP A 254 -2.82 4.09 3.77
N GLY A 255 -2.41 4.00 5.03
CA GLY A 255 -1.60 4.99 5.72
C GLY A 255 -2.28 5.56 6.96
N SER A 256 -1.44 5.87 7.95
CA SER A 256 -1.89 6.27 9.29
C SER A 256 -2.67 7.57 9.33
N VAL A 257 -2.37 8.54 8.46
CA VAL A 257 -3.11 9.82 8.44
C VAL A 257 -4.53 9.59 7.96
N TYR A 258 -4.69 8.82 6.87
CA TYR A 258 -6.02 8.49 6.36
C TYR A 258 -6.84 7.65 7.34
N LYS A 259 -6.21 6.68 8.01
CA LYS A 259 -6.87 5.74 8.93
C LYS A 259 -7.23 6.34 10.29
N LEU A 260 -6.33 7.15 10.86
CA LEU A 260 -6.42 7.54 12.28
C LEU A 260 -6.89 8.98 12.50
N HIS A 261 -6.78 9.85 11.49
CA HIS A 261 -7.18 11.24 11.64
C HIS A 261 -8.71 11.37 11.51
N PRO A 262 -9.40 11.99 12.50
CA PRO A 262 -10.87 11.93 12.60
C PRO A 262 -11.59 12.52 11.39
N CYS A 263 -11.11 13.64 10.86
CA CYS A 263 -11.78 14.37 9.78
C CYS A 263 -11.07 14.30 8.41
N PHE A 264 -9.89 13.67 8.33
CA PHE A 264 -9.07 13.75 7.11
C PHE A 264 -9.76 13.04 5.94
N ARG A 265 -10.21 11.80 6.18
CA ARG A 265 -10.88 10.97 5.18
C ARG A 265 -12.09 11.67 4.58
N ASP A 266 -12.95 12.24 5.42
CA ASP A 266 -14.20 12.86 4.98
C ASP A 266 -13.94 14.13 4.16
N ARG A 267 -13.01 14.99 4.61
CA ARG A 267 -12.58 16.19 3.87
C ARG A 267 -11.95 15.80 2.53
N PHE A 268 -11.08 14.79 2.54
CA PHE A 268 -10.42 14.26 1.34
C PHE A 268 -11.42 13.66 0.34
N HIS A 269 -12.37 12.84 0.78
CA HIS A 269 -13.38 12.29 -0.13
C HIS A 269 -14.27 13.37 -0.71
N LYS A 270 -14.67 14.35 0.10
CA LYS A 270 -15.51 15.46 -0.35
C LYS A 270 -14.84 16.24 -1.48
N ILE A 271 -13.62 16.72 -1.27
CA ILE A 271 -12.92 17.54 -2.26
C ILE A 271 -12.62 16.75 -3.54
N VAL A 272 -12.31 15.44 -3.45
CA VAL A 272 -12.10 14.61 -4.64
C VAL A 272 -13.38 14.57 -5.46
N ARG A 273 -14.54 14.30 -4.84
CA ARG A 273 -15.83 14.28 -5.54
C ARG A 273 -16.17 15.64 -6.16
N ASP A 274 -15.92 16.73 -5.45
CA ASP A 274 -16.15 18.09 -5.96
C ASP A 274 -15.28 18.38 -7.20
N LEU A 275 -14.06 17.84 -7.27
CA LEU A 275 -13.12 18.02 -8.38
C LEU A 275 -13.25 16.97 -9.51
N THR A 276 -14.06 15.92 -9.31
CA THR A 276 -14.32 14.86 -10.29
C THR A 276 -15.82 14.65 -10.51
N PRO A 277 -16.58 15.65 -10.99
CA PRO A 277 -18.04 15.57 -11.12
C PRO A 277 -18.53 14.52 -12.15
N HIS A 278 -17.62 14.01 -12.98
CA HIS A 278 -17.90 12.99 -14.00
C HIS A 278 -17.39 11.60 -13.61
N CYS A 279 -17.15 11.37 -12.33
CA CYS A 279 -16.66 10.08 -11.83
C CYS A 279 -17.47 9.62 -10.63
N GLU A 280 -17.69 8.31 -10.55
CA GLU A 280 -18.13 7.63 -9.35
C GLU A 280 -16.93 6.92 -8.72
N ILE A 281 -16.62 7.30 -7.47
CA ILE A 281 -15.41 6.88 -6.80
C ILE A 281 -15.77 6.16 -5.52
N ASN A 282 -15.41 4.88 -5.47
CA ASN A 282 -15.44 4.10 -4.25
C ASN A 282 -14.04 4.08 -3.61
N PHE A 283 -13.98 4.21 -2.30
CA PHE A 283 -12.72 4.21 -1.55
C PHE A 283 -12.67 3.00 -0.64
N ILE A 284 -11.67 2.14 -0.84
CA ILE A 284 -11.46 0.94 -0.01
C ILE A 284 -10.23 1.16 0.84
N GLN A 285 -10.37 0.96 2.15
CA GLN A 285 -9.25 0.96 3.07
C GLN A 285 -8.60 -0.42 3.07
N SER A 286 -7.28 -0.49 2.89
CA SER A 286 -6.55 -1.75 3.01
C SER A 286 -6.36 -2.12 4.49
N GLU A 287 -6.97 -3.22 4.95
CA GLU A 287 -6.86 -3.68 6.35
C GLU A 287 -5.52 -4.37 6.63
N GLU A 288 -5.06 -5.24 5.73
CA GLU A 288 -3.80 -6.01 5.89
C GLU A 288 -2.54 -5.28 5.37
N GLY A 289 -2.68 -4.00 4.99
CA GLY A 289 -1.64 -3.19 4.38
C GLY A 289 -1.09 -3.77 3.08
N SER A 290 0.13 -3.35 2.71
CA SER A 290 0.76 -3.75 1.43
C SER A 290 1.22 -5.23 1.37
N GLY A 291 1.14 -5.99 2.47
CA GLY A 291 1.68 -7.36 2.54
C GLY A 291 0.99 -8.33 1.57
N ARG A 292 -0.34 -8.35 1.60
CA ARG A 292 -1.17 -9.20 0.72
C ARG A 292 -0.91 -8.91 -0.76
N GLY A 293 -0.87 -7.64 -1.15
CA GLY A 293 -0.59 -7.23 -2.52
C GLY A 293 0.81 -7.61 -2.98
N ALA A 294 1.83 -7.46 -2.13
CA ALA A 294 3.20 -7.88 -2.45
C ALA A 294 3.30 -9.40 -2.65
N ALA A 295 2.59 -10.19 -1.83
CA ALA A 295 2.53 -11.64 -1.98
C ALA A 295 1.86 -12.05 -3.31
N LEU A 296 0.74 -11.42 -3.67
CA LEU A 296 0.03 -11.63 -4.94
C LEU A 296 0.95 -11.35 -6.14
N ILE A 297 1.65 -10.21 -6.13
CA ILE A 297 2.58 -9.83 -7.20
C ILE A 297 3.74 -10.83 -7.29
N SER A 298 4.27 -11.26 -6.14
CA SER A 298 5.34 -12.25 -6.09
C SER A 298 4.91 -13.58 -6.69
N ALA A 299 3.69 -14.06 -6.41
CA ALA A 299 3.15 -15.29 -6.98
C ALA A 299 3.05 -15.22 -8.51
N VAL A 300 2.59 -14.08 -9.06
CA VAL A 300 2.54 -13.86 -10.51
C VAL A 300 3.94 -13.85 -11.12
N ALA A 301 4.88 -13.14 -10.50
CA ALA A 301 6.26 -13.07 -10.97
C ALA A 301 6.93 -14.46 -11.01
N CYS A 302 6.74 -15.27 -9.97
CA CYS A 302 7.21 -16.66 -9.92
C CYS A 302 6.65 -17.49 -11.07
N LYS A 303 5.35 -17.39 -11.35
CA LYS A 303 4.73 -18.18 -12.42
C LYS A 303 5.23 -17.76 -13.81
N MET A 304 5.37 -16.46 -14.06
CA MET A 304 5.94 -15.98 -15.33
C MET A 304 7.38 -16.47 -15.53
N ALA A 305 8.17 -16.55 -14.46
CA ALA A 305 9.51 -17.12 -14.48
C ALA A 305 9.52 -18.57 -14.95
N ALA A 306 8.65 -19.39 -14.33
CA ALA A 306 8.54 -20.80 -14.62
C ALA A 306 8.11 -21.07 -16.07
N CYS A 307 7.18 -20.28 -16.61
CA CYS A 307 6.77 -20.38 -18.00
C CYS A 307 7.89 -20.01 -18.99
N MET A 308 8.68 -18.97 -18.69
CA MET A 308 9.78 -18.52 -19.57
C MET A 308 10.98 -19.48 -19.59
N LEU A 309 11.25 -20.19 -18.50
CA LEU A 309 12.37 -21.14 -18.40
C LEU A 309 12.15 -22.46 -19.17
N ASN A 310 10.90 -22.75 -19.55
CA ASN A 310 10.54 -23.98 -20.28
C ASN A 310 10.51 -23.83 -21.82
N GLN A 311 10.93 -22.70 -22.39
CA GLN A 311 11.00 -22.50 -23.85
C GLN A 311 12.45 -22.33 -24.38
N PRO A 312 12.80 -22.89 -25.55
CA PRO A 312 14.12 -22.70 -26.14
C PRO A 312 14.35 -21.25 -26.59
N LEU A 313 15.53 -20.71 -26.30
CA LEU A 313 15.94 -19.30 -26.48
C LEU A 313 15.72 -18.70 -27.90
N ALA A 314 15.55 -19.55 -28.92
CA ALA A 314 15.35 -19.13 -30.32
C ALA A 314 13.92 -18.65 -30.65
N ALA A 315 12.95 -18.88 -29.75
CA ALA A 315 11.56 -18.43 -29.94
C ALA A 315 11.30 -17.00 -29.42
N LEU A 316 12.27 -16.35 -28.76
CA LEU A 316 12.06 -15.09 -28.03
C LEU A 316 12.11 -13.80 -28.89
N THR A 317 12.49 -13.87 -30.16
CA THR A 317 12.59 -12.66 -31.02
C THR A 317 11.36 -12.40 -31.89
N LYS A 318 10.35 -13.27 -31.85
CA LYS A 318 9.06 -13.08 -32.52
C LYS A 318 7.99 -13.77 -31.68
N THR A 319 6.76 -13.26 -31.74
CA THR A 319 5.50 -13.86 -31.26
C THR A 319 4.99 -13.30 -29.92
N GLU A 320 4.08 -12.33 -30.04
CA GLU A 320 2.73 -12.35 -29.47
C GLU A 320 2.44 -13.51 -28.50
N MET A 321 2.19 -13.17 -27.24
CA MET A 321 1.79 -14.14 -26.21
C MET A 321 0.29 -14.45 -26.33
N VAL A 322 -0.13 -15.13 -27.40
CA VAL A 322 -1.48 -15.68 -27.54
C VAL A 322 -1.46 -17.11 -26.95
N LEU A 323 -1.87 -17.26 -25.69
CA LEU A 323 -2.20 -18.56 -25.09
C LEU A 323 -3.42 -19.14 -25.82
N SER A 324 -3.17 -19.90 -26.89
CA SER A 324 -4.21 -20.36 -27.84
C SER A 324 -4.33 -21.88 -27.92
N LYS A 325 -3.65 -22.66 -27.07
CA LYS A 325 -3.60 -24.12 -27.26
C LYS A 325 -3.76 -24.90 -25.96
N ASN A 326 -4.64 -25.91 -26.00
CA ASN A 326 -4.86 -26.92 -24.95
C ASN A 326 -3.57 -27.55 -24.40
N LYS A 327 -2.52 -27.60 -25.23
CA LYS A 327 -1.21 -28.11 -24.81
C LYS A 327 -0.58 -27.31 -23.67
N ASP A 328 -0.70 -25.98 -23.70
CA ASP A 328 -0.07 -25.09 -22.70
C ASP A 328 -0.81 -25.15 -21.36
N LEU A 329 -2.14 -25.27 -21.38
CA LEU A 329 -2.93 -25.50 -20.16
C LEU A 329 -2.68 -26.90 -19.58
N LYS A 330 -2.61 -27.93 -20.42
CA LYS A 330 -2.39 -29.33 -19.98
C LYS A 330 -1.02 -29.51 -19.33
N GLU A 331 0.02 -28.86 -19.87
CA GLU A 331 1.35 -28.81 -19.25
C GLU A 331 1.34 -28.01 -17.93
N THR A 332 0.59 -26.90 -17.86
CA THR A 332 0.43 -26.12 -16.62
C THR A 332 -0.27 -26.92 -15.51
N TYR A 333 -1.30 -27.70 -15.83
CA TYR A 333 -1.98 -28.58 -14.86
C TYR A 333 -1.09 -29.74 -14.40
N GLY A 334 -0.29 -30.31 -15.32
CA GLY A 334 0.69 -31.33 -14.98
C GLY A 334 1.74 -30.84 -13.97
N GLN A 335 2.21 -29.60 -14.11
CA GLN A 335 3.17 -28.98 -13.17
C GLN A 335 2.55 -28.63 -11.81
N LEU A 336 1.23 -28.45 -11.75
CA LEU A 336 0.46 -28.22 -10.52
C LEU A 336 -0.05 -29.54 -9.88
N GLY A 337 0.41 -30.70 -10.38
CA GLY A 337 0.09 -32.02 -9.83
C GLY A 337 -1.24 -32.63 -10.32
N LYS A 338 -1.95 -31.97 -11.24
CA LYS A 338 -3.17 -32.48 -11.88
C LYS A 338 -2.80 -33.12 -13.23
N LEU A 339 -2.47 -34.40 -13.18
CA LEU A 339 -1.90 -35.11 -14.34
C LEU A 339 -2.94 -35.54 -15.40
N ASN A 340 -4.24 -35.55 -15.09
CA ASN A 340 -5.28 -36.11 -15.94
C ASN A 340 -6.46 -35.14 -16.17
N VAL A 341 -6.18 -33.96 -16.74
CA VAL A 341 -7.24 -33.04 -17.19
C VAL A 341 -7.69 -33.44 -18.60
N LYS A 342 -9.00 -33.58 -18.80
CA LYS A 342 -9.59 -33.96 -20.09
C LYS A 342 -9.59 -32.75 -21.02
N ASP A 343 -9.39 -32.98 -22.32
CA ASP A 343 -9.32 -31.89 -23.30
C ASP A 343 -10.64 -31.10 -23.38
N GLU A 344 -11.78 -31.74 -23.10
CA GLU A 344 -13.11 -31.10 -23.00
C GLU A 344 -13.18 -30.05 -21.86
N GLU A 345 -12.55 -30.30 -20.72
CA GLU A 345 -12.49 -29.37 -19.56
C GLU A 345 -11.58 -28.17 -19.90
N LEU A 346 -10.53 -28.39 -20.70
CA LEU A 346 -9.63 -27.33 -21.17
C LEU A 346 -10.29 -26.43 -22.23
N ASP A 347 -11.10 -27.03 -23.11
CA ASP A 347 -11.86 -26.31 -24.14
C ASP A 347 -12.98 -25.46 -23.52
N GLU A 348 -13.64 -25.91 -22.45
CA GLU A 348 -14.58 -25.10 -21.68
C GLU A 348 -13.90 -23.88 -21.04
N MET A 349 -12.74 -24.08 -20.38
CA MET A 349 -11.96 -22.98 -19.78
C MET A 349 -11.46 -21.94 -20.80
N LEU A 350 -11.10 -22.37 -22.01
CA LEU A 350 -10.70 -21.46 -23.08
C LEU A 350 -11.90 -20.69 -23.66
N ASN A 351 -13.09 -21.26 -23.62
CA ASN A 351 -14.32 -20.63 -24.10
C ASN A 351 -14.98 -19.69 -23.08
N GLU A 352 -14.64 -19.79 -21.79
CA GLU A 352 -15.06 -18.82 -20.76
C GLU A 352 -14.41 -17.43 -20.94
N GLY A 353 -13.21 -17.38 -21.51
CA GLY A 353 -12.55 -16.14 -21.88
C GLY A 353 -13.05 -15.61 -23.23
N LYS A 354 -13.89 -14.57 -23.23
CA LYS A 354 -14.20 -13.83 -24.48
C LYS A 354 -12.96 -13.03 -24.94
N GLY A 355 -12.03 -13.68 -25.61
CA GLY A 355 -10.84 -13.06 -26.22
C GLY A 355 -9.51 -13.47 -25.57
N PRO A 356 -8.37 -12.94 -26.06
CA PRO A 356 -7.05 -13.29 -25.57
C PRO A 356 -6.88 -12.97 -24.07
N ILE A 357 -6.39 -13.94 -23.30
CA ILE A 357 -6.24 -13.87 -21.84
C ILE A 357 -5.20 -12.80 -21.48
N ASN A 358 -5.67 -11.69 -20.90
CA ASN A 358 -4.82 -10.58 -20.44
C ASN A 358 -4.52 -10.66 -18.93
N PHE A 359 -3.60 -9.83 -18.44
CA PHE A 359 -3.14 -9.79 -17.04
C PHE A 359 -4.28 -9.64 -16.02
N THR A 360 -5.35 -8.91 -16.38
CA THR A 360 -6.53 -8.69 -15.54
C THR A 360 -7.40 -9.95 -15.43
N VAL A 361 -7.63 -10.67 -16.53
CA VAL A 361 -8.31 -11.98 -16.53
C VAL A 361 -7.47 -13.04 -15.80
N PHE A 362 -6.14 -12.98 -15.93
CA PHE A 362 -5.21 -13.86 -15.23
C PHE A 362 -5.25 -13.67 -13.70
N LEU A 363 -5.31 -12.43 -13.20
CA LEU A 363 -5.52 -12.14 -11.78
C LEU A 363 -6.91 -12.57 -11.29
N SER A 364 -7.91 -12.60 -12.17
CA SER A 364 -9.25 -13.12 -11.85
C SER A 364 -9.27 -14.62 -11.60
N LEU A 365 -8.63 -15.36 -12.49
CA LEU A 365 -8.42 -16.80 -12.36
C LEU A 365 -7.44 -17.18 -11.22
N PHE A 366 -6.70 -16.22 -10.67
CA PHE A 366 -5.74 -16.42 -9.58
C PHE A 366 -6.29 -16.18 -8.18
N GLY A 367 -7.32 -15.35 -8.04
CA GLY A 367 -8.02 -15.17 -6.76
C GLY A 367 -8.53 -16.51 -6.22
N GLU A 368 -9.09 -17.34 -7.11
CA GLU A 368 -9.53 -18.71 -6.80
C GLU A 368 -8.38 -19.68 -6.47
N LYS A 369 -7.14 -19.38 -6.90
CA LYS A 369 -5.94 -20.22 -6.70
C LYS A 369 -5.06 -19.82 -5.52
N LEU A 370 -5.39 -18.77 -4.79
CA LEU A 370 -4.70 -18.42 -3.53
C LEU A 370 -4.85 -19.55 -2.49
N ASN A 371 -6.00 -20.22 -2.53
CA ASN A 371 -6.34 -21.39 -1.72
C ASN A 371 -5.26 -22.49 -1.87
N ASP A 372 -4.83 -22.77 -3.10
CA ASP A 372 -3.81 -23.78 -3.39
C ASP A 372 -2.41 -23.41 -2.86
N THR A 373 -2.10 -22.12 -2.77
CA THR A 373 -0.78 -21.62 -2.32
C THR A 373 -0.66 -21.65 -0.80
N ILE A 374 -1.71 -21.23 -0.09
CA ILE A 374 -1.79 -21.34 1.37
C ILE A 374 -1.80 -22.83 1.76
N LEU A 375 -2.56 -23.67 1.04
CA LEU A 375 -2.53 -25.13 1.19
C LEU A 375 -1.12 -25.73 0.98
N ALA A 376 -0.35 -25.20 0.03
CA ALA A 376 1.02 -25.67 -0.22
C ALA A 376 1.97 -25.34 0.93
N ALA A 377 1.81 -24.18 1.59
CA ALA A 377 2.58 -23.82 2.77
C ALA A 377 2.28 -24.76 3.95
N PHE A 378 1.01 -25.14 4.16
CA PHE A 378 0.65 -26.10 5.20
C PHE A 378 1.13 -27.53 4.92
N LYS A 379 1.21 -27.94 3.66
CA LYS A 379 1.78 -29.25 3.27
C LYS A 379 3.24 -29.43 3.67
N LEU A 380 4.00 -28.35 3.87
CA LEU A 380 5.37 -28.43 4.40
C LEU A 380 5.41 -28.95 5.84
N PHE A 381 4.30 -28.83 6.58
CA PHE A 381 4.15 -29.23 7.98
C PHE A 381 3.34 -30.52 8.15
N ASP A 382 2.84 -31.10 7.06
CA ASP A 382 2.15 -32.39 7.01
C ASP A 382 2.84 -33.30 5.97
N PRO A 383 4.05 -33.78 6.26
CA PRO A 383 4.83 -34.60 5.32
C PRO A 383 4.15 -35.93 4.98
N ASN A 384 3.17 -36.35 5.79
CA ASN A 384 2.38 -37.55 5.57
C ASN A 384 1.09 -37.28 4.76
N GLY A 385 0.78 -36.03 4.44
CA GLY A 385 -0.39 -35.64 3.64
C GLY A 385 -1.73 -35.96 4.30
N THR A 386 -1.78 -36.03 5.62
CA THR A 386 -2.97 -36.32 6.43
C THR A 386 -4.09 -35.28 6.31
N GLY A 387 -3.78 -34.05 5.93
CA GLY A 387 -4.72 -32.92 5.95
C GLY A 387 -4.76 -32.18 7.29
N PHE A 388 -3.92 -32.57 8.27
CA PHE A 388 -3.92 -32.03 9.62
C PHE A 388 -2.51 -31.64 10.07
N VAL A 389 -2.40 -30.58 10.88
CA VAL A 389 -1.12 -30.16 11.51
C VAL A 389 -1.32 -30.03 13.01
N ASN A 390 -0.37 -30.53 13.81
CA ASN A 390 -0.48 -30.47 15.27
C ASN A 390 -0.40 -29.03 15.79
N LYS A 391 -1.38 -28.63 16.63
CA LYS A 391 -1.51 -27.27 17.16
C LYS A 391 -0.28 -26.80 17.93
N ASP A 392 0.26 -27.63 18.81
CA ASP A 392 1.36 -27.26 19.70
C ASP A 392 2.69 -27.13 18.94
N GLU A 393 2.89 -27.99 17.95
CA GLU A 393 4.05 -27.93 17.05
C GLU A 393 3.99 -26.69 16.15
N PHE A 394 2.82 -26.37 15.60
CA PHE A 394 2.60 -25.19 14.77
C PHE A 394 2.75 -23.88 15.57
N ARG A 395 2.20 -23.83 16.81
CA ARG A 395 2.41 -22.72 17.75
C ARG A 395 3.89 -22.47 18.02
N ARG A 396 4.64 -23.55 18.31
CA ARG A 396 6.07 -23.47 18.58
C ARG A 396 6.83 -22.88 17.40
N LEU A 397 6.42 -23.14 16.16
CA LEU A 397 7.07 -22.62 14.96
C LEU A 397 6.77 -21.13 14.74
N LEU A 398 5.51 -20.72 14.85
CA LEU A 398 5.09 -19.31 14.72
C LEU A 398 5.73 -18.39 15.77
N MET A 399 6.00 -18.92 16.97
CA MET A 399 6.61 -18.15 18.06
C MET A 399 8.16 -18.17 18.04
N ASN A 400 8.79 -19.05 17.25
CA ASN A 400 10.26 -19.22 17.27
C ASN A 400 10.96 -18.99 15.91
N GLN A 401 10.22 -18.85 14.79
CA GLN A 401 10.80 -18.60 13.46
C GLN A 401 10.11 -17.43 12.75
N ALA A 402 10.89 -16.58 12.07
CA ALA A 402 10.48 -15.31 11.43
C ALA A 402 10.00 -14.21 12.41
N ASP A 403 9.21 -13.24 11.94
CA ASP A 403 8.62 -12.20 12.80
C ASP A 403 7.75 -12.88 13.87
N LYS A 404 8.15 -12.71 15.14
CA LYS A 404 7.63 -13.50 16.26
C LYS A 404 6.21 -13.07 16.59
N PHE A 405 5.24 -13.94 16.34
CA PHE A 405 3.87 -13.76 16.81
C PHE A 405 3.81 -13.82 18.34
N THR A 406 3.02 -12.95 18.95
CA THR A 406 2.75 -13.01 20.39
C THR A 406 1.84 -14.20 20.72
N ALA A 407 1.78 -14.59 21.99
CA ALA A 407 0.91 -15.69 22.42
C ALA A 407 -0.56 -15.37 22.10
N GLU A 408 -0.95 -14.11 22.27
CA GLU A 408 -2.28 -13.58 22.02
C GLU A 408 -2.66 -13.62 20.53
N GLU A 409 -1.73 -13.28 19.63
CA GLU A 409 -1.96 -13.34 18.17
C GLU A 409 -2.14 -14.79 17.68
N VAL A 410 -1.37 -15.73 18.23
CA VAL A 410 -1.51 -17.16 17.91
C VAL A 410 -2.83 -17.71 18.45
N ASP A 411 -3.26 -17.28 19.64
CA ASP A 411 -4.55 -17.67 20.22
C ASP A 411 -5.74 -17.13 19.42
N GLN A 412 -5.64 -15.91 18.88
CA GLN A 412 -6.65 -15.35 17.97
C GLN A 412 -6.68 -16.10 16.63
N ALA A 413 -5.52 -16.44 16.04
CA ALA A 413 -5.46 -17.24 14.83
C ALA A 413 -6.05 -18.65 15.01
N PHE A 414 -5.88 -19.25 16.19
CA PHE A 414 -6.48 -20.54 16.53
C PHE A 414 -7.97 -20.48 16.87
N ALA A 415 -8.51 -19.32 17.23
CA ALA A 415 -9.94 -19.15 17.42
C ALA A 415 -10.72 -19.26 16.09
N LEU A 416 -10.05 -18.95 14.98
CA LEU A 416 -10.59 -19.00 13.61
C LEU A 416 -10.37 -20.36 12.93
N ALA A 417 -9.62 -21.27 13.57
CA ALA A 417 -9.27 -22.57 13.00
C ALA A 417 -10.09 -23.69 13.63
N PRO A 418 -10.70 -24.60 12.84
CA PRO A 418 -11.32 -25.80 13.40
C PRO A 418 -10.24 -26.75 13.93
N ILE A 419 -10.23 -26.95 15.25
CA ILE A 419 -9.30 -27.85 15.95
C ILE A 419 -10.06 -29.08 16.40
N ASP A 420 -9.54 -30.26 16.06
CA ASP A 420 -10.14 -31.52 16.47
C ASP A 420 -9.90 -31.84 17.96
N PRO A 421 -10.63 -32.80 18.55
CA PRO A 421 -10.45 -33.19 19.96
C PRO A 421 -9.07 -33.77 20.29
N THR A 422 -8.25 -34.08 19.28
CA THR A 422 -6.88 -34.59 19.42
C THR A 422 -5.82 -33.49 19.30
N GLY A 423 -6.23 -32.23 19.14
CA GLY A 423 -5.35 -31.07 19.09
C GLY A 423 -4.73 -30.82 17.72
N ASN A 424 -5.31 -31.32 16.63
CA ASN A 424 -4.84 -31.04 15.28
C ASN A 424 -5.73 -30.01 14.57
N ILE A 425 -5.09 -29.18 13.76
CA ILE A 425 -5.71 -28.13 12.95
C ILE A 425 -6.02 -28.72 11.57
N ASP A 426 -7.27 -28.64 11.13
CA ASP A 426 -7.63 -28.87 9.73
C ASP A 426 -7.26 -27.63 8.91
N TYR A 427 -6.06 -27.68 8.32
CA TYR A 427 -5.53 -26.55 7.58
C TYR A 427 -6.24 -26.36 6.22
N LYS A 428 -6.99 -27.35 5.72
CA LYS A 428 -7.79 -27.18 4.49
C LYS A 428 -9.03 -26.36 4.77
N SER A 429 -9.72 -26.68 5.87
CA SER A 429 -10.86 -25.89 6.33
C SER A 429 -10.43 -24.48 6.76
N LEU A 430 -9.30 -24.34 7.47
CA LEU A 430 -8.73 -23.04 7.82
C LEU A 430 -8.40 -22.20 6.57
N CYS A 431 -7.77 -22.82 5.57
CA CYS A 431 -7.46 -22.15 4.31
C CYS A 431 -8.71 -21.70 3.56
N TYR A 432 -9.78 -22.51 3.60
CA TYR A 432 -11.08 -22.15 3.05
C TYR A 432 -11.69 -20.95 3.80
N THR A 433 -11.72 -20.97 5.13
CA THR A 433 -12.22 -19.86 5.96
C THR A 433 -11.42 -18.57 5.77
N ILE A 434 -10.09 -18.65 5.62
CA ILE A 434 -9.22 -17.49 5.34
C ILE A 434 -9.48 -16.91 3.94
N THR A 435 -9.80 -17.76 2.96
CA THR A 435 -9.97 -17.32 1.56
C THR A 435 -11.39 -16.89 1.20
N HIS A 436 -12.40 -17.39 1.93
CA HIS A 436 -13.82 -17.18 1.63
C HIS A 436 -14.60 -16.47 2.75
N GLY A 437 -14.00 -16.30 3.94
CA GLY A 437 -14.69 -15.78 5.13
C GLY A 437 -15.51 -16.86 5.86
N ASP A 438 -15.91 -16.57 7.10
CA ASP A 438 -16.74 -17.47 7.92
C ASP A 438 -18.22 -17.31 7.51
N GLU A 439 -18.73 -18.17 6.62
CA GLU A 439 -20.18 -18.29 6.40
C GLU A 439 -20.82 -19.01 7.59
N LYS A 440 -20.93 -18.32 8.73
CA LYS A 440 -21.78 -18.73 9.84
C LYS A 440 -22.54 -17.54 10.42
N GLU A 441 -23.56 -17.13 9.68
CA GLU A 441 -24.84 -16.52 10.10
C GLU A 441 -25.71 -16.59 8.82
N GLU A 442 -26.89 -17.20 8.72
CA GLU A 442 -27.96 -17.47 9.67
C GLU A 442 -28.65 -18.81 9.33
N SER A 443 -29.03 -19.58 10.34
CA SER A 443 -30.17 -20.50 10.32
C SER A 443 -30.92 -20.44 11.63
#